data_AF-A0A2X3EER7-F1
#
_entry.id   AF-A0A2X3EER7-F1
#
_cell.length_a   1.000
_cell.length_b   1.000
_cell.length_c   1.000
_cell.angle_alpha   90.00
_cell.angle_beta   90.00
_cell.angle_gamma   90.00
#
_symmetry.space_group_name_H-M   'P 1'
#
loop_
_entity.id
_entity.type
_entity.pdbx_description
1 polymer ?
#
loop_
_entity_poly.entity_id
_entity_poly.type
_entity_poly.pdbx_seq_one_letter_code
_entity_poly.pdbx_strand_id
1 'polypeptide(L)'
;MTRSSDTQYDHTREERYAISPSLLWQPDSDTSLLLRAYLQKDPSGGYHGSLPLDGTRYAHNGRKLSPSTNEGDPGDGYQRRQQIYSYEFDHQFTDVWSVYSAGSYTHTNVSLDQVYQVGWIDDSDMLARGYSGSRGSLDGWSTDNRLRADFNTGDLAHTLILGAEYHRFRNDLWTGAGGAAPP
;
A
#
# COMPACT_ATOMS: atom_id res chain seq x y z
N MET A 1 -8.18 -9.24 -11.05
CA MET A 1 -6.84 -9.06 -11.63
C MET A 1 -5.87 -10.00 -10.93
N THR A 2 -5.13 -10.78 -11.69
CA THR A 2 -4.09 -11.67 -11.15
C THR A 2 -2.79 -11.33 -11.87
N ARG A 3 -1.70 -11.18 -11.13
CA ARG A 3 -0.34 -11.00 -11.66
C ARG A 3 0.60 -11.95 -10.93
N SER A 4 1.37 -12.72 -11.66
CA SER A 4 2.43 -13.58 -11.14
C SER A 4 3.61 -13.53 -12.11
N SER A 5 4.81 -13.26 -11.59
CA SER A 5 6.03 -13.20 -12.40
C SER A 5 7.25 -13.46 -11.53
N ASP A 6 8.21 -14.23 -12.04
CA ASP A 6 9.57 -14.22 -11.51
C ASP A 6 10.20 -12.85 -11.75
N THR A 7 11.02 -12.37 -10.82
CA THR A 7 11.75 -11.11 -11.02
C THR A 7 13.10 -11.38 -11.70
N GLN A 8 13.83 -10.31 -12.05
CA GLN A 8 15.20 -10.47 -12.55
C GLN A 8 16.18 -11.02 -11.50
N TYR A 9 15.80 -11.01 -10.21
CA TYR A 9 16.65 -11.42 -9.11
C TYR A 9 16.42 -12.89 -8.76
N ASP A 10 17.51 -13.60 -8.52
CA ASP A 10 17.51 -15.03 -8.26
C ASP A 10 16.59 -15.39 -7.07
N HIS A 11 15.77 -16.42 -7.24
CA HIS A 11 14.83 -16.95 -6.22
C HIS A 11 13.76 -15.98 -5.72
N THR A 12 13.44 -14.93 -6.48
CA THR A 12 12.38 -13.97 -6.10
C THR A 12 11.24 -13.95 -7.12
N ARG A 13 10.02 -13.77 -6.61
CA ARG A 13 8.80 -13.68 -7.42
C ARG A 13 7.90 -12.57 -6.91
N GLU A 14 7.05 -12.05 -7.78
CA GLU A 14 6.01 -11.10 -7.40
C GLU A 14 4.65 -11.70 -7.74
N GLU A 15 3.75 -11.75 -6.75
CA GLU A 15 2.41 -12.30 -6.88
C GLU A 15 1.36 -11.35 -6.30
N ARG A 16 0.29 -11.09 -7.07
CA ARG A 16 -0.85 -10.29 -6.66
C ARG A 16 -2.17 -10.86 -7.17
N TYR A 17 -3.15 -10.92 -6.28
CA TYR A 17 -4.53 -11.27 -6.56
C TYR A 17 -5.42 -10.13 -6.06
N ALA A 18 -6.24 -9.56 -6.93
CA ALA A 18 -7.12 -8.46 -6.56
C ALA A 18 -8.51 -8.58 -7.18
N ILE A 19 -9.53 -8.19 -6.42
CA ILE A 19 -10.89 -7.98 -6.88
C ILE A 19 -11.40 -6.64 -6.38
N SER A 20 -12.17 -5.94 -7.20
CA SER A 20 -12.76 -4.65 -6.84
C SER A 20 -14.22 -4.59 -7.29
N PRO A 21 -15.16 -5.15 -6.50
CA PRO A 21 -16.56 -5.04 -6.82
C PRO A 21 -17.08 -3.64 -6.48
N SER A 22 -18.07 -3.20 -7.24
CA SER A 22 -18.79 -1.96 -7.00
C SER A 22 -20.28 -2.14 -7.26
N LEU A 23 -21.11 -1.48 -6.46
CA LEU A 23 -22.55 -1.40 -6.63
C LEU A 23 -22.97 0.05 -6.58
N LEU A 24 -23.58 0.53 -7.67
CA LEU A 24 -24.26 1.81 -7.69
C LEU A 24 -25.75 1.56 -7.46
N TRP A 25 -26.29 2.11 -6.37
CA TRP A 25 -27.71 2.10 -6.06
C TRP A 25 -28.27 3.51 -6.25
N GLN A 26 -29.26 3.63 -7.14
CA GLN A 26 -29.93 4.89 -7.48
C GLN A 26 -31.44 4.64 -7.46
N PRO A 27 -32.11 4.83 -6.31
CA PRO A 27 -33.55 4.60 -6.21
C PRO A 27 -34.37 5.61 -7.02
N ASP A 28 -33.85 6.82 -7.23
CA ASP A 28 -34.45 7.91 -7.99
C ASP A 28 -33.36 8.84 -8.59
N SER A 29 -33.77 9.98 -9.17
CA SER A 29 -32.86 10.98 -9.74
C SER A 29 -32.09 11.78 -8.70
N ASP A 30 -32.58 11.83 -7.47
CA ASP A 30 -32.14 12.76 -6.44
C ASP A 30 -31.17 12.08 -5.47
N THR A 31 -31.03 10.75 -5.55
CA THR A 31 -30.26 9.94 -4.61
C THR A 31 -29.32 8.98 -5.33
N SER A 32 -28.05 8.96 -4.94
CA SER A 32 -27.10 7.94 -5.36
C SER A 32 -26.24 7.44 -4.20
N LEU A 33 -26.02 6.12 -4.18
CA LEU A 33 -25.10 5.47 -3.25
C LEU A 33 -24.20 4.52 -4.04
N LEU A 34 -22.91 4.85 -4.12
CA LEU A 34 -21.88 3.99 -4.68
C LEU A 34 -21.13 3.27 -3.55
N LEU A 35 -21.29 1.96 -3.48
CA LEU A 35 -20.52 1.09 -2.59
C LEU A 35 -19.38 0.43 -3.37
N ARG A 36 -18.18 0.44 -2.81
CA ARG A 36 -16.98 -0.15 -3.42
C ARG A 36 -16.23 -0.97 -2.39
N ALA A 37 -15.65 -2.07 -2.86
CA ALA A 37 -14.61 -2.77 -2.13
C ALA A 37 -13.36 -2.94 -3.00
N TYR A 38 -12.22 -3.06 -2.35
CA TYR A 38 -10.94 -3.41 -2.95
C TYR A 38 -10.25 -4.44 -2.05
N LEU A 39 -10.15 -5.67 -2.55
CA LEU A 39 -9.56 -6.78 -1.79
C LEU A 39 -8.33 -7.24 -2.56
N GLN A 40 -7.15 -7.05 -1.99
CA GLN A 40 -5.87 -7.41 -2.57
C GLN A 40 -5.08 -8.33 -1.64
N LYS A 41 -4.52 -9.40 -2.21
CA LYS A 41 -3.57 -10.29 -1.57
C LYS A 41 -2.28 -10.30 -2.39
N ASP A 42 -1.17 -9.98 -1.75
CA ASP A 42 0.18 -10.08 -2.28
C ASP A 42 0.93 -11.20 -1.50
N PRO A 43 0.94 -12.46 -1.98
CA PRO A 43 1.67 -13.53 -1.30
C PRO A 43 3.19 -13.43 -1.41
N SER A 44 3.69 -12.65 -2.37
CA SER A 44 5.11 -12.41 -2.55
C SER A 44 5.32 -11.01 -3.13
N GLY A 45 6.14 -10.19 -2.47
CA GLY A 45 6.39 -8.79 -2.81
C GLY A 45 7.54 -8.54 -3.78
N GLY A 46 8.13 -9.59 -4.36
CA GLY A 46 9.32 -9.45 -5.18
C GLY A 46 10.59 -9.28 -4.35
N TYR A 47 11.56 -8.61 -4.96
CA TYR A 47 12.86 -8.32 -4.35
C TYR A 47 12.88 -6.88 -3.84
N HIS A 48 13.36 -6.71 -2.60
CA HIS A 48 13.63 -5.41 -2.00
C HIS A 48 14.99 -5.48 -1.32
N GLY A 49 16.05 -5.30 -2.10
CA GLY A 49 17.42 -5.41 -1.60
C GLY A 49 18.34 -4.41 -2.28
N SER A 50 19.62 -4.52 -2.01
CA SER A 50 20.65 -3.70 -2.64
C SER A 50 21.99 -4.41 -2.67
N LEU A 51 22.80 -4.10 -3.67
CA LEU A 51 24.17 -4.60 -3.77
C LEU A 51 25.17 -3.45 -3.55
N PRO A 52 26.38 -3.73 -3.03
CA PRO A 52 27.39 -2.69 -2.82
C PRO A 52 27.86 -2.08 -4.16
N LEU A 53 28.30 -0.81 -4.10
CA LEU A 53 28.87 -0.11 -5.27
C LEU A 53 30.16 -0.80 -5.76
N ASP A 54 31.01 -1.19 -4.82
CA ASP A 54 32.14 -2.08 -5.08
C ASP A 54 31.61 -3.51 -5.26
N GLY A 55 31.90 -4.12 -6.41
CA GLY A 55 31.27 -5.36 -6.85
C GLY A 55 30.16 -5.18 -7.89
N THR A 56 29.60 -3.97 -8.07
CA THR A 56 28.63 -3.71 -9.16
C THR A 56 29.20 -2.73 -10.20
N ARG A 57 29.49 -1.49 -9.77
CA ARG A 57 30.10 -0.48 -10.63
C ARG A 57 31.58 -0.77 -10.84
N TYR A 58 32.28 -1.06 -9.76
CA TYR A 58 33.69 -1.48 -9.75
C TYR A 58 33.78 -2.98 -9.52
N ALA A 59 34.92 -3.58 -9.87
CA ALA A 59 35.13 -5.00 -9.62
C ALA A 59 35.70 -5.18 -8.21
N HIS A 60 35.01 -5.95 -7.37
CA HIS A 60 35.50 -6.39 -6.07
C HIS A 60 36.36 -7.64 -6.29
N ASN A 61 37.61 -7.63 -5.81
CA ASN A 61 38.57 -8.73 -6.05
C ASN A 61 38.65 -9.21 -7.51
N GLY A 62 38.53 -8.27 -8.46
CA GLY A 62 38.59 -8.54 -9.89
C GLY A 62 37.31 -9.11 -10.52
N ARG A 63 36.20 -9.20 -9.77
CA ARG A 63 34.90 -9.72 -10.24
C ARG A 63 33.77 -8.74 -9.99
N LYS A 64 32.67 -8.92 -10.74
CA LYS A 64 31.42 -8.18 -10.53
C LYS A 64 30.28 -9.14 -10.22
N LEU A 65 29.40 -8.71 -9.34
CA LEU A 65 28.12 -9.34 -9.06
C LEU A 65 27.23 -9.29 -10.30
N SER A 66 26.41 -10.33 -10.46
CA SER A 66 25.41 -10.37 -11.53
C SER A 66 24.33 -9.33 -11.26
N PRO A 67 23.74 -8.71 -12.29
CA PRO A 67 22.51 -7.92 -12.14
C PRO A 67 21.32 -8.72 -11.58
N SER A 68 21.39 -10.06 -11.60
CA SER A 68 20.40 -10.97 -11.00
C SER A 68 20.71 -11.37 -9.56
N THR A 69 21.87 -11.00 -9.00
CA THR A 69 22.28 -11.45 -7.67
C THR A 69 21.27 -11.02 -6.61
N ASN A 70 20.80 -11.98 -5.83
CA ASN A 70 20.02 -11.78 -4.62
C ASN A 70 20.89 -12.09 -3.39
N GLU A 71 21.12 -11.08 -2.55
CA GLU A 71 21.90 -11.15 -1.30
C GLU A 71 21.12 -11.69 -0.10
N GLY A 72 19.81 -11.76 -0.23
CA GLY A 72 18.89 -12.21 0.81
C GLY A 72 19.00 -13.71 1.08
N ASP A 73 18.08 -14.19 1.92
CA ASP A 73 17.92 -15.60 2.23
C ASP A 73 16.73 -16.19 1.44
N PRO A 74 16.75 -17.47 1.05
CA PRO A 74 15.59 -18.13 0.45
C PRO A 74 14.32 -18.10 1.32
N GLY A 75 14.47 -17.92 2.64
CA GLY A 75 13.38 -17.71 3.59
C GLY A 75 12.81 -16.29 3.61
N ASP A 76 13.42 -15.33 2.91
CA ASP A 76 12.95 -13.95 2.85
C ASP A 76 11.58 -13.86 2.16
N GLY A 77 10.78 -12.90 2.61
CA GLY A 77 9.46 -12.73 2.06
C GLY A 77 8.77 -11.46 2.53
N TYR A 78 8.06 -10.84 1.59
CA TYR A 78 7.07 -9.81 1.86
C TYR A 78 5.68 -10.34 1.50
N GLN A 79 4.76 -10.26 2.44
CA GLN A 79 3.35 -10.58 2.23
C GLN A 79 2.47 -9.43 2.68
N ARG A 80 1.44 -9.11 1.90
CA ARG A 80 0.44 -8.12 2.26
C ARG A 80 -0.98 -8.60 1.96
N ARG A 81 -1.91 -8.28 2.85
CA ARG A 81 -3.36 -8.38 2.61
C ARG A 81 -3.97 -7.02 2.87
N GLN A 82 -4.66 -6.46 1.88
CA GLN A 82 -5.29 -5.15 1.96
C GLN A 82 -6.77 -5.27 1.61
N GLN A 83 -7.59 -4.66 2.45
CA GLN A 83 -9.03 -4.58 2.28
C GLN A 83 -9.42 -3.12 2.43
N ILE A 84 -10.05 -2.55 1.41
CA ILE A 84 -10.62 -1.21 1.46
C ILE A 84 -12.10 -1.35 1.18
N TYR A 85 -12.92 -0.78 2.05
CA TYR A 85 -14.36 -0.66 1.86
C TYR A 85 -14.68 0.83 1.84
N SER A 86 -15.41 1.29 0.85
CA SER A 86 -15.75 2.71 0.73
C SER A 86 -17.17 2.91 0.22
N TYR A 87 -17.76 4.02 0.63
CA TYR A 87 -19.03 4.49 0.11
C TYR A 87 -18.89 5.92 -0.38
N GLU A 88 -19.78 6.29 -1.30
CA GLU A 88 -20.02 7.65 -1.75
C GLU A 88 -21.52 7.83 -1.86
N PHE A 89 -22.06 8.79 -1.12
CA PHE A 89 -23.48 9.08 -1.01
C PHE A 89 -23.72 10.52 -1.42
N ASP A 90 -24.66 10.70 -2.34
CA ASP A 90 -25.12 12.01 -2.80
C ASP A 90 -26.64 12.02 -2.74
N HIS A 91 -27.20 13.09 -2.17
CA HIS A 91 -28.64 13.27 -2.10
C HIS A 91 -29.05 14.73 -2.19
N GLN A 92 -29.97 15.02 -3.09
CA GLN A 92 -30.64 16.31 -3.24
C GLN A 92 -31.95 16.29 -2.43
N PHE A 93 -32.03 17.11 -1.37
CA PHE A 93 -33.26 17.20 -0.57
C PHE A 93 -34.30 18.12 -1.23
N THR A 94 -33.83 19.22 -1.83
CA THR A 94 -34.63 20.25 -2.52
C THR A 94 -33.76 20.91 -3.58
N ASP A 95 -34.29 21.77 -4.44
CA ASP A 95 -33.47 22.55 -5.41
C ASP A 95 -32.37 23.42 -4.77
N VAL A 96 -32.45 23.68 -3.45
CA VAL A 96 -31.46 24.45 -2.70
C VAL A 96 -30.48 23.55 -1.97
N TRP A 97 -30.97 22.54 -1.24
CA TRP A 97 -30.16 21.79 -0.28
C TRP A 97 -29.77 20.41 -0.79
N SER A 98 -28.48 20.09 -0.69
CA SER A 98 -27.95 18.75 -0.95
C SER A 98 -26.89 18.35 0.06
N VAL A 99 -26.73 17.04 0.23
CA VAL A 99 -25.68 16.45 1.05
C VAL A 99 -24.82 15.53 0.22
N TYR A 100 -23.53 15.59 0.49
CA TYR A 100 -22.54 14.65 0.01
C TYR A 100 -21.83 14.03 1.20
N SER A 101 -21.67 12.71 1.20
CA SER A 101 -20.88 12.00 2.20
C SER A 101 -20.05 10.93 1.51
N ALA A 102 -18.74 10.94 1.75
CA ALA A 102 -17.85 9.89 1.31
C ALA A 102 -17.07 9.34 2.48
N GLY A 103 -16.86 8.02 2.50
CA GLY A 103 -16.13 7.39 3.57
C GLY A 103 -15.39 6.16 3.11
N SER A 104 -14.30 5.84 3.81
CA SER A 104 -13.55 4.62 3.60
C SER A 104 -13.02 4.05 4.91
N TYR A 105 -12.97 2.73 4.95
CA TYR A 105 -12.27 1.94 5.93
C TYR A 105 -11.22 1.08 5.23
N THR A 106 -9.99 1.13 5.73
CA THR A 106 -8.86 0.33 5.23
C THR A 106 -8.36 -0.56 6.34
N HIS A 107 -8.26 -1.86 6.07
CA HIS A 107 -7.54 -2.82 6.91
C HIS A 107 -6.38 -3.42 6.12
N THR A 108 -5.18 -3.40 6.68
CA THR A 108 -3.99 -3.97 6.03
C THR A 108 -3.14 -4.78 7.01
N ASN A 109 -2.82 -6.02 6.64
CA ASN A 109 -1.80 -6.80 7.33
C ASN A 109 -0.56 -6.91 6.45
N VAL A 110 0.62 -6.73 7.07
CA VAL A 110 1.92 -6.87 6.41
C VAL A 110 2.78 -7.83 7.23
N SER A 111 3.49 -8.70 6.52
CA SER A 111 4.54 -9.56 7.06
C SER A 111 5.79 -9.37 6.22
N LEU A 112 6.91 -9.07 6.86
CA LEU A 112 8.22 -8.96 6.24
C LEU A 112 9.22 -9.78 7.05
N ASP A 113 9.96 -10.65 6.38
CA ASP A 113 11.21 -11.22 6.89
C ASP A 113 12.25 -10.98 5.79
N GLN A 114 13.37 -10.36 6.14
CA GLN A 114 14.35 -9.92 5.16
C GLN A 114 15.77 -9.98 5.73
N VAL A 115 16.63 -10.73 5.06
CA VAL A 115 18.07 -10.62 5.15
C VAL A 115 18.55 -9.60 4.11
N TYR A 116 19.55 -8.81 4.48
CA TYR A 116 20.13 -7.80 3.59
C TYR A 116 21.63 -7.69 3.81
N GLN A 117 22.37 -7.32 2.77
CA GLN A 117 23.81 -7.06 2.87
C GLN A 117 24.09 -5.68 3.49
N VAL A 118 25.20 -5.57 4.22
CA VAL A 118 25.70 -4.32 4.81
C VAL A 118 27.12 -3.96 4.36
N GLY A 119 27.61 -4.60 3.29
CA GLY A 119 28.95 -4.41 2.73
C GLY A 119 29.81 -5.67 2.79
N TRP A 120 31.00 -5.59 2.20
CA TRP A 120 32.01 -6.66 2.24
C TRP A 120 32.63 -6.80 3.64
N ILE A 121 32.98 -8.02 4.01
CA ILE A 121 33.77 -8.31 5.22
C ILE A 121 35.23 -8.12 4.85
N ASP A 122 35.82 -7.00 5.26
CA ASP A 122 37.19 -6.61 4.92
C ASP A 122 37.45 -6.77 3.39
N ASP A 123 38.56 -7.39 3.00
CA ASP A 123 38.92 -7.67 1.59
C ASP A 123 38.41 -9.05 1.11
N SER A 124 37.47 -9.68 1.83
CA SER A 124 36.94 -11.00 1.46
C SER A 124 35.80 -10.93 0.47
N ASP A 125 35.56 -12.04 -0.26
CA ASP A 125 34.41 -12.20 -1.15
C ASP A 125 33.08 -12.47 -0.41
N MET A 126 33.01 -12.23 0.91
CA MET A 126 31.82 -12.46 1.74
C MET A 126 31.14 -11.15 2.13
N LEU A 127 29.82 -11.09 1.97
CA LEU A 127 29.01 -9.97 2.44
C LEU A 127 28.64 -10.16 3.91
N ALA A 128 28.85 -9.12 4.72
CA ALA A 128 28.22 -9.00 6.01
C ALA A 128 26.71 -8.86 5.82
N ARG A 129 25.90 -9.53 6.64
CA ARG A 129 24.44 -9.53 6.51
C ARG A 129 23.74 -9.17 7.81
N GLY A 130 22.67 -8.39 7.67
CA GLY A 130 21.71 -8.09 8.73
C GLY A 130 20.37 -8.75 8.46
N TYR A 131 19.52 -8.76 9.48
CA TYR A 131 18.14 -9.24 9.40
C TYR A 131 17.18 -8.16 9.90
N SER A 132 16.04 -8.02 9.22
CA SER A 132 14.88 -7.25 9.66
C SER A 132 13.61 -8.06 9.48
N GLY A 133 12.78 -8.08 10.52
CA GLY A 133 11.46 -8.67 10.51
C GLY A 133 10.42 -7.66 10.94
N SER A 134 9.24 -7.70 10.33
CA SER A 134 8.11 -6.87 10.75
C SER A 134 6.78 -7.60 10.58
N ARG A 135 5.86 -7.36 11.53
CA ARG A 135 4.46 -7.74 11.45
C ARG A 135 3.63 -6.51 11.76
N GLY A 136 2.81 -6.07 10.82
CA GLY A 136 1.98 -4.87 10.96
C GLY A 136 0.51 -5.17 10.74
N SER A 137 -0.35 -4.58 11.56
CA SER A 137 -1.80 -4.56 11.39
C SER A 137 -2.30 -3.13 11.47
N LEU A 138 -2.78 -2.62 10.35
CA LEU A 138 -3.22 -1.23 10.20
C LEU A 138 -4.73 -1.16 9.99
N ASP A 139 -5.36 -0.24 10.72
CA ASP A 139 -6.73 0.22 10.52
C ASP A 139 -6.74 1.71 10.20
N GLY A 140 -7.40 2.09 9.11
CA GLY A 140 -7.56 3.47 8.67
C GLY A 140 -9.02 3.81 8.42
N TRP A 141 -9.48 4.92 8.97
CA TRP A 141 -10.82 5.47 8.79
C TRP A 141 -10.73 6.86 8.21
N SER A 142 -11.58 7.17 7.24
CA SER A 142 -11.67 8.47 6.60
C SER A 142 -13.11 8.77 6.27
N THR A 143 -13.62 9.93 6.65
CA THR A 143 -14.93 10.43 6.22
C THR A 143 -14.86 11.90 5.87
N ASP A 144 -15.64 12.28 4.86
CA ASP A 144 -15.87 13.63 4.39
C ASP A 144 -17.38 13.82 4.26
N ASN A 145 -17.92 14.86 4.88
CA ASN A 145 -19.34 15.17 4.85
C ASN A 145 -19.52 16.64 4.51
N ARG A 146 -20.36 16.93 3.51
CA ARG A 146 -20.61 18.27 3.00
C ARG A 146 -22.10 18.50 2.88
N LEU A 147 -22.57 19.60 3.47
CA LEU A 147 -23.90 20.15 3.22
C LEU A 147 -23.74 21.35 2.29
N ARG A 148 -24.44 21.34 1.17
CA ARG A 148 -24.43 22.40 0.16
C ARG A 148 -25.80 23.09 0.10
N ALA A 149 -25.79 24.40 -0.06
CA ALA A 149 -26.97 25.22 -0.34
C ALA A 149 -26.72 26.13 -1.55
N ASP A 150 -27.50 25.98 -2.61
CA ASP A 150 -27.52 26.87 -3.77
C ASP A 150 -28.79 27.72 -3.75
N PHE A 151 -28.66 29.05 -3.62
CA PHE A 151 -29.82 29.94 -3.51
C PHE A 151 -29.55 31.33 -4.07
N ASN A 152 -30.61 32.05 -4.43
CA ASN A 152 -30.51 33.41 -4.93
C ASN A 152 -31.02 34.44 -3.89
N THR A 153 -30.40 35.61 -3.84
CA THR A 153 -30.94 36.79 -3.17
C THR A 153 -31.04 37.94 -4.17
N GLY A 154 -32.21 38.10 -4.78
CA GLY A 154 -32.37 38.98 -5.95
C GLY A 154 -31.57 38.43 -7.14
N ASP A 155 -30.77 39.28 -7.77
CA ASP A 155 -29.91 38.91 -8.91
C ASP A 155 -28.61 38.19 -8.50
N LEU A 156 -28.36 38.02 -7.20
CA LEU A 156 -27.15 37.39 -6.69
C LEU A 156 -27.36 35.89 -6.45
N ALA A 157 -26.56 35.05 -7.10
CA ALA A 157 -26.50 33.61 -6.85
C ALA A 157 -25.44 33.27 -5.80
N HIS A 158 -25.81 32.44 -4.82
CA HIS A 158 -24.94 31.99 -3.73
C HIS A 158 -24.79 30.47 -3.76
N THR A 159 -23.58 30.00 -3.49
CA THR A 159 -23.30 28.60 -3.14
C THR A 159 -22.62 28.60 -1.79
N LEU A 160 -23.30 28.07 -0.77
CA LEU A 160 -22.76 27.86 0.56
C LEU A 160 -22.42 26.38 0.74
N ILE A 161 -21.24 26.09 1.28
CA ILE A 161 -20.82 24.72 1.62
C ILE A 161 -20.32 24.70 3.06
N LEU A 162 -20.88 23.80 3.86
CA LEU A 162 -20.42 23.49 5.21
C LEU A 162 -19.90 22.06 5.23
N GLY A 163 -18.63 21.89 5.61
CA GLY A 163 -17.94 20.60 5.55
C GLY A 163 -17.37 20.17 6.90
N ALA A 164 -17.35 18.86 7.14
CA ALA A 164 -16.65 18.25 8.26
C ALA A 164 -15.97 16.94 7.82
N GLU A 165 -14.70 16.81 8.17
CA GLU A 165 -13.85 15.67 7.82
C GLU A 165 -13.31 15.00 9.09
N TYR A 166 -13.12 13.68 9.03
CA TYR A 166 -12.51 12.91 10.10
C TYR A 166 -11.58 11.85 9.54
N HIS A 167 -10.35 11.80 10.07
CA HIS A 167 -9.37 10.79 9.72
C HIS A 167 -8.76 10.17 10.97
N ARG A 168 -8.62 8.85 10.98
CA ARG A 168 -7.92 8.13 12.04
C ARG A 168 -7.17 6.95 11.50
N PHE A 169 -5.93 6.81 11.94
CA PHE A 169 -5.09 5.65 11.63
C PHE A 169 -4.58 5.04 12.93
N ARG A 170 -4.60 3.71 13.00
CA ARG A 170 -3.95 2.92 14.05
C ARG A 170 -3.12 1.85 13.38
N ASN A 171 -1.89 1.67 13.85
CA ASN A 171 -1.00 0.63 13.38
C ASN A 171 -0.42 -0.09 14.58
N ASP A 172 -0.78 -1.36 14.74
CA ASP A 172 -0.15 -2.24 15.72
C ASP A 172 1.03 -2.92 15.03
N LEU A 173 2.24 -2.61 15.48
CA LEU A 173 3.48 -2.97 14.81
C LEU A 173 4.39 -3.76 15.75
N TRP A 174 4.87 -4.90 15.25
CA TRP A 174 6.01 -5.61 15.82
C TRP A 174 7.18 -5.55 14.84
N THR A 175 8.39 -5.37 15.38
CA THR A 175 9.63 -5.36 14.62
C THR A 175 10.68 -6.22 15.32
N GLY A 176 11.50 -6.92 14.53
CA GLY A 176 12.68 -7.63 14.98
C GLY A 176 13.88 -7.26 14.11
N ALA A 177 15.06 -7.32 14.69
CA ALA A 177 16.32 -7.10 13.98
C ALA A 177 17.41 -8.02 14.56
N GLY A 178 18.42 -8.32 13.75
CA GLY A 178 19.54 -9.16 14.17
C GLY A 178 20.66 -9.21 13.13
N GLY A 179 21.70 -9.97 13.44
CA GLY A 179 22.71 -10.36 12.44
C GLY A 179 22.24 -11.59 11.67
N ALA A 180 22.70 -11.72 10.43
CA ALA A 180 22.58 -12.95 9.65
C ALA A 180 23.99 -13.46 9.33
N ALA A 181 24.17 -14.78 9.29
CA ALA A 181 25.45 -15.36 8.89
C ALA A 181 25.79 -14.91 7.45
N PRO A 182 27.06 -14.76 7.06
CA PRO A 182 27.43 -14.50 5.67
C PRO A 182 26.86 -15.58 4.72
N PRO A 183 26.60 -15.24 3.44
CA PRO A 183 26.09 -16.19 2.45
C PRO A 183 27.12 -17.25 2.06
#